data_AF-A0A1A8U9N7-F1
#
_entry.id   AF-A0A1A8U9N7-F1
#
_cell.length_a   1.000
_cell.length_b   1.000
_cell.length_c   1.000
_cell.angle_alpha   90.00
_cell.angle_beta   90.00
_cell.angle_gamma   90.00
#
_symmetry.space_group_name_H-M   'P 1'
#
loop_
_entity.id
_entity.type
_entity.pdbx_description
1 polymer ?
#
loop_
_entity_poly.entity_id
_entity_poly.type
_entity_poly.pdbx_seq_one_letter_code
_entity_poly.pdbx_strand_id
1 'polypeptide(L)'
;RRSSFLAAESEKPSSALYMRRYDSQSLLSENSIASSRFDLSDGASYPEAVRNHQGSFGQINLSIRYITIRKKLIVEVNSCRNLFPCSANGTDSYVRLYLLPDHSWRHRKKTQVKKRTVNPVFHEKFEFDVSLKEAQTRKLDVSVKNNKMLYTKERKDIGMLMLDLSQMNLEGGIVEWFELTLPGLKRSM
;
A
#
# COMPACT_ATOMS: atom_id res chain seq x y z
N ARG A 1 -13.82 -74.77 42.70
CA ARG A 1 -14.53 -73.99 43.74
C ARG A 1 -14.45 -72.52 43.31
N ARG A 2 -15.55 -71.94 42.79
CA ARG A 2 -16.32 -70.81 43.39
C ARG A 2 -15.38 -69.62 43.75
N SER A 3 -15.50 -68.39 43.26
CA SER A 3 -16.65 -67.52 42.90
C SER A 3 -16.04 -66.16 42.47
N SER A 4 -16.32 -65.51 41.32
CA SER A 4 -17.48 -64.65 40.95
C SER A 4 -17.99 -63.66 42.01
N PHE A 5 -17.70 -62.35 41.84
CA PHE A 5 -18.49 -61.16 42.25
C PHE A 5 -18.02 -59.96 41.38
N LEU A 6 -18.75 -59.57 40.33
CA LEU A 6 -19.80 -58.52 40.22
C LEU A 6 -19.30 -57.06 40.07
N ALA A 7 -19.40 -56.59 38.82
CA ALA A 7 -19.82 -55.29 38.25
C ALA A 7 -19.71 -53.97 39.04
N ALA A 8 -19.27 -52.92 38.31
CA ALA A 8 -19.94 -51.62 38.29
C ALA A 8 -19.67 -50.90 36.96
N GLU A 9 -20.71 -50.72 36.15
CA GLU A 9 -20.79 -49.72 35.09
C GLU A 9 -20.95 -48.33 35.72
N SER A 10 -20.44 -47.28 35.06
CA SER A 10 -20.95 -45.92 35.22
C SER A 10 -21.13 -45.28 33.84
N GLU A 11 -22.30 -44.69 33.62
CA GLU A 11 -22.78 -44.11 32.38
C GLU A 11 -22.34 -42.63 32.18
N LYS A 12 -21.92 -42.31 30.93
CA LYS A 12 -22.27 -41.14 30.06
C LYS A 12 -21.97 -39.69 30.54
N PRO A 13 -22.05 -38.63 29.68
CA PRO A 13 -22.22 -38.54 28.22
C PRO A 13 -21.31 -37.51 27.45
N SER A 14 -21.26 -37.71 26.13
CA SER A 14 -21.31 -36.74 25.00
C SER A 14 -20.54 -35.40 24.95
N SER A 15 -20.00 -35.20 23.74
CA SER A 15 -19.83 -33.92 23.01
C SER A 15 -18.49 -33.17 23.13
N ALA A 16 -17.43 -33.78 22.61
CA ALA A 16 -16.38 -33.00 21.94
C ALA A 16 -16.52 -33.17 20.43
N LEU A 17 -17.27 -32.25 19.84
CA LEU A 17 -17.36 -32.04 18.39
C LEU A 17 -15.96 -31.87 17.81
N TYR A 18 -15.66 -32.70 16.81
CA TYR A 18 -14.75 -32.45 15.69
C TYR A 18 -13.88 -31.19 15.77
N MET A 19 -12.74 -31.27 16.48
CA MET A 19 -11.54 -30.56 16.03
C MET A 19 -10.82 -31.50 15.06
N ARG A 20 -11.26 -31.48 13.78
CA ARG A 20 -10.38 -31.96 12.71
C ARG A 20 -9.11 -31.13 12.82
N ARG A 21 -8.00 -31.83 12.96
CA ARG A 21 -6.63 -31.33 12.76
C ARG A 21 -6.67 -30.35 11.60
N TYR A 22 -6.56 -29.05 11.89
CA TYR A 22 -6.27 -28.08 10.85
C TYR A 22 -4.89 -28.45 10.32
N ASP A 23 -4.84 -28.80 9.04
CA ASP A 23 -3.61 -28.99 8.30
C ASP A 23 -2.67 -27.82 8.57
N SER A 24 -1.60 -28.11 9.30
CA SER A 24 -0.50 -27.20 9.62
C SER A 24 0.30 -26.78 8.38
N GLN A 25 -0.14 -27.15 7.17
CA GLN A 25 0.42 -26.69 5.90
C GLN A 25 -0.17 -25.35 5.41
N SER A 26 -1.26 -24.85 5.99
CA SER A 26 -1.84 -23.56 5.56
C SER A 26 -1.19 -22.32 6.20
N LEU A 27 -0.43 -22.50 7.29
CA LEU A 27 0.29 -21.40 7.96
C LEU A 27 1.62 -21.01 7.30
N LEU A 28 2.10 -21.82 6.35
CA LEU A 28 3.26 -21.52 5.49
C LEU A 28 2.85 -21.09 4.08
N SER A 29 1.55 -20.98 3.81
CA SER A 29 1.08 -20.34 2.59
C SER A 29 1.48 -18.87 2.63
N GLU A 30 2.44 -18.50 1.78
CA GLU A 30 2.86 -17.11 1.55
C GLU A 30 1.68 -16.19 1.18
N ASN A 31 0.50 -16.75 0.88
CA ASN A 31 -0.72 -16.01 0.60
C ASN A 31 -1.47 -15.57 1.87
N SER A 32 -1.36 -16.28 3.00
CA SER A 32 -2.13 -15.96 4.22
C SER A 32 -1.47 -14.90 5.12
N ILE A 33 -0.14 -14.79 5.10
CA ILE A 33 0.60 -13.71 5.80
C ILE A 33 0.57 -12.40 4.99
N ALA A 34 0.13 -12.44 3.72
CA ALA A 34 0.19 -11.31 2.80
C ALA A 34 -0.96 -10.30 2.92
N SER A 35 -2.07 -10.64 3.60
CA SER A 35 -3.19 -9.72 3.76
C SER A 35 -3.07 -8.80 4.98
N SER A 36 -2.11 -9.03 5.88
CA SER A 36 -1.93 -8.27 7.12
C SER A 36 -0.63 -7.47 7.20
N ARG A 37 0.09 -7.31 6.08
CA ARG A 37 0.92 -6.13 5.87
C ARG A 37 0.03 -4.95 5.48
N PHE A 38 -0.87 -4.55 6.38
CA PHE A 38 -1.03 -3.12 6.58
C PHE A 38 0.40 -2.58 6.68
N ASP A 39 0.75 -1.56 5.87
CA ASP A 39 1.98 -0.82 6.10
C ASP A 39 2.03 -0.60 7.64
N LEU A 40 3.00 -1.18 8.36
CA LEU A 40 3.11 -1.11 9.85
C LEU A 40 3.08 0.35 10.36
N SER A 41 3.10 1.30 9.44
CA SER A 41 2.96 2.73 9.60
C SER A 41 1.53 3.23 9.74
N ASP A 42 0.47 2.42 9.57
CA ASP A 42 -0.91 2.96 9.62
C ASP A 42 -1.31 3.44 11.03
N GLY A 43 -0.71 2.86 12.07
CA GLY A 43 -0.75 3.36 13.45
C GLY A 43 0.50 4.15 13.88
N ALA A 44 1.49 4.33 13.00
CA ALA A 44 2.69 5.10 13.33
C ALA A 44 2.48 6.59 13.10
N SER A 45 3.12 7.41 13.91
CA SER A 45 3.16 8.85 13.69
C SER A 45 4.12 9.21 12.56
N TYR A 46 3.83 10.30 11.86
CA TYR A 46 4.80 10.95 10.97
C TYR A 46 5.99 11.49 11.79
N PRO A 47 7.20 11.58 11.21
CA PRO A 47 8.34 12.20 11.86
C PRO A 47 8.03 13.63 12.32
N GLU A 48 8.60 14.07 13.45
CA GLU A 48 8.32 15.40 14.02
C GLU A 48 8.53 16.55 13.02
N ALA A 49 9.60 16.50 12.22
CA ALA A 49 9.87 17.49 11.19
C ALA A 49 8.77 17.57 10.12
N VAL A 50 8.14 16.45 9.79
CA VAL A 50 7.00 16.37 8.86
C VAL A 50 5.73 16.90 9.54
N ARG A 51 5.55 16.60 10.84
CA ARG A 51 4.37 17.05 11.61
C ARG A 51 4.32 18.55 11.83
N ASN A 52 5.48 19.16 12.04
CA ASN A 52 5.61 20.60 12.28
C ASN A 52 5.74 21.40 10.97
N HIS A 53 5.78 20.72 9.81
CA HIS A 53 5.88 21.39 8.52
C HIS A 53 4.56 22.03 8.13
N GLN A 54 4.57 23.35 7.92
CA GLN A 54 3.39 24.12 7.51
C GLN A 54 3.32 24.36 5.99
N GLY A 55 4.37 23.97 5.25
CA GLY A 55 4.46 24.15 3.80
C GLY A 55 3.87 22.99 2.98
N SER A 56 4.07 23.06 1.66
CA SER A 56 3.76 21.95 0.76
C SER A 56 4.73 20.79 0.94
N PHE A 57 4.27 19.56 0.70
CA PHE A 57 5.11 18.35 0.68
C PHE A 57 5.69 18.05 -0.70
N GLY A 58 5.47 18.96 -1.65
CA GLY A 58 5.94 18.87 -3.03
C GLY A 58 4.83 18.46 -3.98
N GLN A 59 5.20 18.29 -5.24
CA GLN A 59 4.29 17.91 -6.30
C GLN A 59 4.86 16.75 -7.10
N ILE A 60 3.97 15.94 -7.68
CA ILE A 60 4.32 14.81 -8.54
C ILE A 60 3.69 15.01 -9.93
N ASN A 61 4.49 14.81 -10.96
CA ASN A 61 4.01 14.78 -12.34
C ASN A 61 3.71 13.34 -12.75
N LEU A 62 2.47 13.08 -13.13
CA LEU A 62 2.03 11.77 -13.59
C LEU A 62 1.42 11.88 -14.99
N SER A 63 1.68 10.87 -15.82
CA SER A 63 0.91 10.61 -17.03
C SER A 63 0.01 9.41 -16.83
N ILE A 64 -1.30 9.59 -17.00
CA ILE A 64 -2.29 8.53 -16.78
C ILE A 64 -3.12 8.38 -18.05
N ARG A 65 -3.14 7.18 -18.63
CA ARG A 65 -3.92 6.90 -19.84
C ARG A 65 -4.35 5.45 -19.91
N TYR A 66 -5.48 5.20 -20.55
CA TYR A 66 -5.96 3.86 -20.86
C TYR A 66 -5.62 3.49 -22.31
N ILE A 67 -5.13 2.27 -22.53
CA ILE A 67 -4.91 1.72 -23.86
C ILE A 67 -5.97 0.66 -24.13
N THR A 68 -7.03 1.05 -24.86
CA THR A 68 -8.20 0.21 -25.14
C THR A 68 -7.85 -1.09 -25.85
N ILE A 69 -6.97 -1.04 -26.84
CA ILE A 69 -6.54 -2.23 -27.62
C ILE A 69 -5.86 -3.27 -26.73
N ARG A 70 -5.09 -2.82 -25.72
CA ARG A 70 -4.36 -3.71 -24.80
C ARG A 70 -5.16 -4.05 -23.55
N LYS A 71 -6.29 -3.36 -23.32
CA LYS A 71 -7.08 -3.40 -22.09
C LYS A 71 -6.22 -3.13 -20.83
N LYS A 72 -5.41 -2.07 -20.89
CA LYS A 72 -4.49 -1.71 -19.79
C LYS A 72 -4.60 -0.25 -19.41
N LEU A 73 -4.61 0.01 -18.10
CA LEU A 73 -4.34 1.33 -17.55
C LEU A 73 -2.82 1.52 -17.43
N ILE A 74 -2.33 2.62 -17.98
CA ILE A 74 -0.93 3.00 -17.97
C ILE A 74 -0.77 4.20 -17.05
N VAL A 75 0.17 4.08 -16.11
CA VAL A 75 0.58 5.17 -15.22
C VAL A 75 2.07 5.35 -15.35
N GLU A 76 2.50 6.51 -15.81
CA GLU A 76 3.90 6.89 -15.84
C GLU A 76 4.19 7.89 -14.72
N VAL A 77 5.20 7.56 -13.91
CA VAL A 77 5.75 8.46 -12.90
C VAL A 77 6.88 9.23 -13.56
N ASN A 78 6.64 10.50 -13.90
CA ASN A 78 7.62 11.30 -14.62
C ASN A 78 8.68 11.85 -13.66
N SER A 79 8.27 12.71 -12.73
CA SER A 79 9.17 13.38 -11.80
C SER A 79 8.41 13.94 -10.60
N CYS A 80 9.10 14.21 -9.51
CA CYS A 80 8.59 15.08 -8.46
C CYS A 80 9.37 16.39 -8.43
N ARG A 81 8.78 17.43 -7.83
CA ARG A 81 9.47 18.69 -7.56
C ARG A 81 9.13 19.22 -6.16
N ASN A 82 10.08 19.93 -5.58
CA ASN A 82 9.95 20.58 -4.28
C ASN A 82 9.51 19.61 -3.17
N LEU A 83 10.00 18.36 -3.21
CA LEU A 83 9.71 17.40 -2.14
C LEU A 83 10.25 17.89 -0.80
N PHE A 84 9.56 17.54 0.28
CA PHE A 84 10.06 17.80 1.63
C PHE A 84 11.46 17.17 1.82
N PRO A 85 12.47 17.94 2.26
CA PRO A 85 13.83 17.45 2.45
C PRO A 85 13.95 16.65 3.75
N CYS A 86 14.05 15.33 3.66
CA CYS A 86 14.23 14.46 4.83
C CYS A 86 15.65 14.51 5.42
N SER A 87 16.61 15.14 4.74
CA SER A 87 17.97 15.38 5.23
C SER A 87 18.59 16.62 4.58
N ALA A 88 19.68 17.13 5.15
CA ALA A 88 20.43 18.27 4.59
C ALA A 88 20.91 18.04 3.15
N ASN A 89 21.16 16.78 2.77
CA ASN A 89 21.60 16.41 1.42
C ASN A 89 20.43 16.04 0.49
N GLY A 90 19.20 16.42 0.83
CA GLY A 90 17.99 16.05 0.11
C GLY A 90 17.38 14.73 0.57
N THR A 91 16.59 14.09 -0.30
CA THR A 91 15.78 12.92 0.05
C THR A 91 16.11 11.73 -0.86
N ASP A 92 16.08 10.52 -0.30
CA ASP A 92 16.18 9.29 -1.08
C ASP A 92 14.78 8.78 -1.39
N SER A 93 14.13 9.33 -2.41
CA SER A 93 12.72 9.09 -2.70
C SER A 93 12.47 7.93 -3.67
N TYR A 94 11.37 7.22 -3.47
CA TYR A 94 10.71 6.39 -4.47
C TYR A 94 9.20 6.60 -4.43
N VAL A 95 8.50 6.23 -5.50
CA VAL A 95 7.04 6.31 -5.59
C VAL A 95 6.44 4.92 -5.53
N ARG A 96 5.44 4.74 -4.67
CA ARG A 96 4.61 3.53 -4.54
C ARG A 96 3.25 3.80 -5.18
N LEU A 97 2.74 2.85 -5.94
CA LEU A 97 1.40 2.91 -6.54
C LEU A 97 0.57 1.68 -6.15
N TYR A 98 -0.70 1.93 -5.85
CA TYR A 98 -1.75 0.93 -5.71
C TYR A 98 -2.98 1.33 -6.52
N LEU A 99 -3.62 0.36 -7.15
CA LEU A 99 -4.88 0.55 -7.86
C LEU A 99 -6.01 -0.04 -7.01
N LEU A 100 -6.54 0.79 -6.13
CA LEU A 100 -7.54 0.42 -5.13
C LEU A 100 -8.83 -0.13 -5.77
N PRO A 101 -9.52 -1.08 -5.12
CA PRO A 101 -9.36 -1.51 -3.72
C PRO A 101 -8.19 -2.47 -3.47
N ASP A 102 -7.52 -2.93 -4.52
CA ASP A 102 -6.39 -3.83 -4.41
C ASP A 102 -5.16 -3.11 -3.86
N HIS A 103 -4.86 -3.41 -2.60
CA HIS A 103 -3.68 -2.95 -1.86
C HIS A 103 -2.72 -4.11 -1.54
N SER A 104 -2.90 -5.27 -2.19
CA SER A 104 -2.06 -6.44 -1.99
C SER A 104 -0.62 -6.16 -2.41
N TRP A 105 0.34 -6.58 -1.61
CA TRP A 105 1.76 -6.42 -1.90
C TRP A 105 2.17 -6.94 -3.29
N ARG A 106 1.49 -7.98 -3.79
CA ARG A 106 1.73 -8.57 -5.12
C ARG A 106 1.46 -7.60 -6.26
N HIS A 107 0.45 -6.76 -6.10
CA HIS A 107 0.03 -5.79 -7.12
C HIS A 107 0.63 -4.40 -6.89
N ARG A 108 1.39 -4.22 -5.79
CA ARG A 108 2.12 -2.99 -5.52
C ARG A 108 3.16 -2.73 -6.60
N LYS A 109 3.08 -1.55 -7.22
CA LYS A 109 4.11 -1.06 -8.13
C LYS A 109 4.98 -0.04 -7.40
N LYS A 110 6.27 0.00 -7.71
CA LYS A 110 7.19 0.99 -7.15
C LYS A 110 8.27 1.38 -8.14
N THR A 111 8.71 2.63 -8.07
CA THR A 111 9.86 3.11 -8.84
C THR A 111 11.18 2.65 -8.24
N GLN A 112 12.26 2.85 -8.99
CA GLN A 112 13.60 2.87 -8.43
C GLN A 112 13.76 4.06 -7.47
N VAL A 113 14.74 3.94 -6.58
CA VAL A 113 15.07 4.99 -5.60
C VAL A 113 15.97 6.03 -6.28
N LYS A 114 15.56 7.29 -6.23
CA LYS A 114 16.40 8.44 -6.60
C LYS A 114 16.96 9.06 -5.33
N LYS A 115 18.28 9.14 -5.24
CA LYS A 115 18.99 9.48 -4.00
C LYS A 115 19.33 10.97 -3.94
N ARG A 116 19.37 11.52 -2.72
CA ARG A 116 19.92 12.85 -2.42
C ARG A 116 19.35 13.98 -3.30
N THR A 117 18.04 13.98 -3.54
CA THR A 117 17.37 15.01 -4.34
C THR A 117 15.95 15.29 -3.85
N VAL A 118 15.50 16.53 -3.99
CA VAL A 118 14.11 16.95 -3.77
C VAL A 118 13.33 17.11 -5.08
N ASN A 119 14.01 16.93 -6.22
CA ASN A 119 13.45 16.99 -7.56
C ASN A 119 13.79 15.69 -8.34
N PRO A 120 13.35 14.52 -7.87
CA PRO A 120 13.68 13.25 -8.50
C PRO A 120 12.99 13.12 -9.87
N VAL A 121 13.75 12.61 -10.84
CA VAL A 121 13.24 12.25 -12.18
C VAL A 121 13.26 10.74 -12.32
N PHE A 122 12.10 10.14 -12.60
CA PHE A 122 11.90 8.69 -12.66
C PHE A 122 11.73 8.20 -14.11
N HIS A 123 10.76 8.74 -14.84
CA HIS A 123 10.32 8.24 -16.16
C HIS A 123 10.04 6.74 -16.18
N GLU A 124 9.33 6.27 -15.14
CA GLU A 124 9.01 4.86 -14.98
C GLU A 124 7.53 4.61 -15.26
N LYS A 125 7.27 3.71 -16.21
CA LYS A 125 5.92 3.35 -16.65
C LYS A 125 5.46 2.05 -15.99
N PHE A 126 4.23 2.07 -15.47
CA PHE A 126 3.55 0.93 -14.88
C PHE A 126 2.27 0.62 -15.64
N GLU A 127 1.97 -0.68 -15.76
CA GLU A 127 0.75 -1.16 -16.39
C GLU A 127 -0.09 -1.93 -15.37
N PHE A 128 -1.40 -1.69 -15.42
CA PHE A 128 -2.42 -2.43 -14.69
C PHE A 128 -3.34 -3.11 -15.71
N ASP A 129 -3.54 -4.42 -15.55
CA ASP A 129 -4.43 -5.21 -16.39
C ASP A 129 -5.86 -5.08 -15.82
N VAL A 130 -6.65 -4.21 -16.42
CA VAL A 130 -7.98 -3.79 -15.93
C VAL A 130 -8.82 -3.29 -17.10
N SER A 131 -10.13 -3.57 -17.11
CA SER A 131 -11.03 -3.04 -18.14
C SER A 131 -11.25 -1.53 -17.99
N LEU A 132 -11.64 -0.81 -19.05
CA LEU A 132 -11.90 0.64 -18.94
C LEU A 132 -12.98 0.94 -17.90
N LYS A 133 -14.09 0.20 -17.96
CA LYS A 133 -15.22 0.32 -17.03
C LYS A 133 -14.79 0.13 -15.59
N GLU A 134 -13.93 -0.85 -15.34
CA GLU A 134 -13.41 -1.11 -14.00
C GLU A 134 -12.38 -0.05 -13.57
N ALA A 135 -11.51 0.42 -14.46
CA ALA A 135 -10.57 1.49 -14.15
C ALA A 135 -11.31 2.77 -13.70
N GLN A 136 -12.44 3.09 -14.33
CA GLN A 136 -13.30 4.22 -13.99
C GLN A 136 -13.97 4.11 -12.61
N THR A 137 -14.01 2.93 -11.98
CA THR A 137 -14.56 2.77 -10.62
C THR A 137 -13.47 2.70 -9.55
N ARG A 138 -12.20 2.78 -9.93
CA ARG A 138 -11.06 2.58 -9.04
C ARG A 138 -10.41 3.91 -8.65
N LYS A 139 -9.59 3.85 -7.61
CA LYS A 139 -8.75 4.97 -7.16
C LYS A 139 -7.28 4.59 -7.29
N LEU A 140 -6.47 5.53 -7.74
CA LEU A 140 -5.03 5.37 -7.76
C LEU A 140 -4.45 6.00 -6.50
N ASP A 141 -3.93 5.16 -5.60
CA ASP A 141 -3.19 5.59 -4.40
C ASP A 141 -1.71 5.67 -4.74
N VAL A 142 -1.16 6.88 -4.60
CA VAL A 142 0.22 7.23 -4.92
C VAL A 142 0.88 7.74 -3.65
N SER A 143 2.04 7.18 -3.30
CA SER A 143 2.79 7.63 -2.12
C SER A 143 4.26 7.80 -2.47
N VAL A 144 4.78 9.00 -2.23
CA VAL A 144 6.20 9.31 -2.31
C VAL A 144 6.80 9.00 -0.93
N LYS A 145 7.75 8.06 -0.89
CA LYS A 145 8.32 7.54 0.36
C LYS A 145 9.82 7.76 0.40
N ASN A 146 10.35 8.04 1.60
CA ASN A 146 11.79 8.08 1.84
C ASN A 146 12.31 6.64 2.06
N ASN A 147 13.31 6.25 1.27
CA ASN A 147 13.97 4.96 1.37
C ASN A 147 14.99 4.92 2.52
N LYS A 148 15.57 6.05 2.90
CA LYS A 148 16.49 6.15 4.03
C LYS A 148 15.72 6.36 5.32
N MET A 149 15.57 5.28 6.08
CA MET A 149 15.36 5.28 7.53
C MET A 149 15.46 3.84 8.01
N LEU A 150 16.61 3.52 8.60
CA LEU A 150 16.79 2.44 9.54
C LEU A 150 16.69 3.10 10.93
N TYR A 151 16.14 2.37 11.92
CA TYR A 151 16.03 2.69 13.36
C TYR A 151 14.67 3.17 13.94
N THR A 152 13.74 3.79 13.19
CA THR A 152 12.45 4.23 13.80
C THR A 152 11.22 3.52 13.23
N LYS A 153 10.20 3.34 14.07
CA LYS A 153 8.88 2.76 13.72
C LYS A 153 7.95 3.77 13.01
N GLU A 154 8.46 4.93 12.60
CA GLU A 154 7.67 6.05 12.05
C GLU A 154 7.23 5.83 10.60
N ARG A 155 6.23 6.61 10.15
CA ARG A 155 5.83 6.60 8.73
C ARG A 155 6.98 7.12 7.87
N LYS A 156 7.13 6.51 6.68
CA LYS A 156 8.14 6.90 5.67
C LYS A 156 7.57 7.77 4.55
N ASP A 157 6.29 8.09 4.63
CA ASP A 157 5.58 8.89 3.64
C ASP A 157 6.07 10.34 3.72
N ILE A 158 6.56 10.84 2.58
CA ILE A 158 6.90 12.25 2.37
C ILE A 158 5.63 12.99 1.95
N GLY A 159 4.85 12.36 1.08
CA GLY A 159 3.64 12.91 0.51
C GLY A 159 2.81 11.82 -0.17
N MET A 160 1.50 12.00 -0.16
CA MET A 160 0.51 11.07 -0.69
C MET A 160 -0.45 11.81 -1.62
N LEU A 161 -1.01 11.06 -2.56
CA LEU A 161 -1.98 11.52 -3.52
C LEU A 161 -2.99 10.39 -3.79
N MET A 162 -4.27 10.71 -3.70
CA MET A 162 -5.34 9.79 -4.04
C MET A 162 -6.12 10.36 -5.22
N LEU A 163 -6.05 9.69 -6.37
CA LEU A 163 -6.73 10.10 -7.58
C LEU A 163 -7.98 9.24 -7.79
N ASP A 164 -9.13 9.90 -7.94
CA ASP A 164 -10.35 9.24 -8.37
C ASP A 164 -10.39 9.16 -9.89
N LEU A 165 -10.21 7.94 -10.42
CA LEU A 165 -10.12 7.73 -11.86
C LEU A 165 -11.48 7.91 -12.56
N SER A 166 -12.59 7.92 -11.81
CA SER A 166 -13.93 8.18 -12.37
C SER A 166 -14.07 9.59 -12.95
N GLN A 167 -13.30 10.54 -12.43
CA GLN A 167 -13.36 11.96 -12.80
C GLN A 167 -12.36 12.34 -13.89
N MET A 168 -11.62 11.36 -14.42
CA MET A 168 -10.52 11.59 -15.36
C MET A 168 -10.85 11.10 -16.76
N ASN A 169 -10.42 11.85 -17.78
CA ASN A 169 -10.48 11.39 -19.17
C ASN A 169 -9.34 10.40 -19.46
N LEU A 170 -9.54 9.13 -19.08
CA LEU A 170 -8.52 8.10 -19.23
C LEU A 170 -8.19 7.77 -20.70
N GLU A 171 -9.15 7.88 -21.62
CA GLU A 171 -8.93 7.56 -23.03
C GLU A 171 -8.11 8.63 -23.76
N GLY A 172 -8.39 9.91 -23.49
CA GLY A 172 -7.56 11.02 -23.97
C GLY A 172 -6.19 11.06 -23.29
N GLY A 173 -6.11 10.52 -22.07
CA GLY A 173 -4.94 10.58 -21.22
C GLY A 173 -4.74 11.97 -20.61
N ILE A 174 -4.06 12.02 -19.48
CA ILE A 174 -3.71 13.26 -18.80
C ILE A 174 -2.22 13.26 -18.46
N VAL A 175 -1.62 14.45 -18.44
CA VAL A 175 -0.27 14.70 -17.94
C VAL A 175 -0.32 15.96 -17.10
N GLU A 176 -0.20 15.80 -15.78
CA GLU A 176 -0.45 16.91 -14.87
C GLU A 176 0.44 16.83 -13.62
N TRP A 177 0.67 18.00 -13.01
CA TRP A 177 1.29 18.12 -11.70
C TRP A 177 0.23 18.07 -10.60
N PHE A 178 0.34 17.10 -9.72
CA PHE A 178 -0.54 16.92 -8.57
C PHE A 178 0.18 17.32 -7.28
N GLU A 179 -0.52 18.03 -6.40
CA GLU A 179 0.01 18.38 -5.08
C GLU A 179 -0.02 17.17 -4.14
N LEU A 180 1.08 16.96 -3.42
CA LEU A 180 1.20 15.92 -2.42
C LEU A 180 0.68 16.42 -1.07
N THR A 181 -0.10 15.58 -0.40
CA THR A 181 -0.68 15.86 0.91
C THR A 181 -0.37 14.71 1.87
N LEU A 182 -0.52 14.93 3.18
CA LEU A 182 -0.39 13.86 4.17
C LEU A 182 -1.70 13.75 4.95
N PRO A 183 -2.55 12.75 4.65
CA PRO A 183 -3.79 12.57 5.38
C PRO A 183 -3.50 12.34 6.87
N GLY A 184 -4.29 12.97 7.73
CA GLY A 184 -4.13 12.93 9.19
C GLY A 184 -3.29 14.07 9.78
N LEU A 185 -2.53 14.82 8.96
CA LEU A 185 -1.90 16.08 9.37
C LEU A 185 -2.88 17.22 9.14
N LYS A 186 -3.64 17.58 10.17
CA LYS A 186 -4.47 18.80 10.13
C LYS A 186 -3.52 20.00 10.02
N ARG A 187 -3.66 20.80 8.96
CA ARG A 187 -3.10 22.17 8.95
C ARG A 187 -3.77 22.89 10.12
N SER A 188 -3.05 23.20 11.20
CA SER A 188 -3.59 24.18 12.15
C SER A 188 -3.61 25.50 11.40
N MET A 189 -4.81 26.03 11.15
CA MET A 189 -4.98 27.42 10.74
C MET A 189 -4.49 28.35 11.83
#